data_AF-A0A1H2VU98-F1
#
_entry.id   AF-A0A1H2VU98-F1
#
_cell.length_a   1.000
_cell.length_b   1.000
_cell.length_c   1.000
_cell.angle_alpha   90.00
_cell.angle_beta   90.00
_cell.angle_gamma   90.00
#
_symmetry.space_group_name_H-M   'P 1'
#
loop_
_entity.id
_entity.type
_entity.pdbx_description
1 polymer ?
#
loop_
_entity_poly.entity_id
_entity_poly.type
_entity_poly.pdbx_seq_one_letter_code
_entity_poly.pdbx_strand_id
1 'polypeptide(L)'
;MVSRRAVQFILGSIWFLDGVFQLKPQMFSPSFVQQVILPTAEGQPCWISTLVNWGAHLVTGHIVVWDTLFALVQLALGVAMMLNYWLKPAIIASVIWSSIVWVFGEGVGQIFTGQTLLLSGAPGAVFIYALIGISIWPTDDGYSRQWRAGSIRFAQISLAILMIAGFVMQLQPSFLTPTGLTQMIATPWLAGAIGKAGAIVSVVLGLIELTLGSMLLFKYRTRLAASLSIILSILFWWFGQSFGQIFEPLATDFNSGLLMALLGVCASPHFAPWSVGRQMMRQRTL
;
A
#
# COMPACT_ATOMS: atom_id res chain seq x y z
N MET A 1 -12.10 -17.94 -4.76
CA MET A 1 -10.80 -18.07 -4.07
C MET A 1 -9.72 -17.51 -4.99
N VAL A 2 -8.91 -16.55 -4.53
CA VAL A 2 -7.79 -15.99 -5.30
C VAL A 2 -6.53 -16.82 -5.00
N SER A 3 -5.88 -17.34 -6.03
CA SER A 3 -4.67 -18.15 -5.85
C SER A 3 -3.44 -17.30 -5.51
N ARG A 4 -2.43 -17.90 -4.87
CA ARG A 4 -1.15 -17.23 -4.58
C ARG A 4 -0.51 -16.72 -5.88
N ARG A 5 -0.56 -17.54 -6.93
CA ARG A 5 -0.02 -17.22 -8.25
C ARG A 5 -0.73 -16.03 -8.91
N ALA A 6 -2.04 -15.87 -8.69
CA ALA A 6 -2.78 -14.71 -9.18
C ALA A 6 -2.31 -13.43 -8.47
N VAL A 7 -2.16 -13.44 -7.14
CA VAL A 7 -1.61 -12.29 -6.40
C VAL A 7 -0.18 -11.97 -6.84
N GLN A 8 0.66 -13.00 -7.03
CA GLN A 8 2.02 -12.82 -7.56
C GLN A 8 2.01 -12.16 -8.95
N PHE A 9 1.11 -12.58 -9.83
CA PHE A 9 0.97 -11.98 -11.15
C PHE A 9 0.51 -10.53 -11.04
N ILE A 10 -0.49 -10.24 -10.19
CA ILE A 10 -0.96 -8.87 -9.95
C ILE A 10 0.17 -7.99 -9.41
N LEU A 11 0.90 -8.44 -8.38
CA LEU A 11 2.03 -7.68 -7.83
C LEU A 11 3.12 -7.44 -8.89
N GLY A 12 3.40 -8.44 -9.73
CA GLY A 12 4.32 -8.29 -10.85
C GLY A 12 3.82 -7.31 -11.90
N SER A 13 2.52 -7.32 -12.22
CA SER A 13 1.90 -6.32 -13.11
C SER A 13 2.01 -4.91 -12.54
N ILE A 14 1.82 -4.74 -11.24
CA ILE A 14 1.95 -3.43 -10.59
C ILE A 14 3.40 -2.94 -10.70
N TRP A 15 4.40 -3.76 -10.32
CA TRP A 15 5.82 -3.40 -10.52
C TRP A 15 6.16 -3.04 -11.96
N PHE A 16 5.63 -3.80 -12.92
CA PHE A 16 5.84 -3.52 -14.34
C PHE A 16 5.24 -2.17 -14.74
N LEU A 17 4.02 -1.87 -14.30
CA LEU A 17 3.35 -0.61 -14.61
C LEU A 17 4.03 0.59 -13.94
N ASP A 18 4.53 0.45 -12.71
CA ASP A 18 5.35 1.48 -12.06
C ASP A 18 6.60 1.76 -12.89
N GLY A 19 7.26 0.71 -13.40
CA GLY A 19 8.41 0.85 -14.30
C GLY A 19 8.05 1.58 -15.59
N VAL A 20 6.85 1.37 -16.12
CA VAL A 20 6.33 2.13 -17.27
C VAL A 20 6.02 3.59 -16.89
N PHE A 21 5.52 3.85 -15.69
CA PHE A 21 5.28 5.20 -15.20
C PHE A 21 6.58 5.99 -15.02
N GLN A 22 7.68 5.35 -14.59
CA GLN A 22 8.99 6.01 -14.59
C GLN A 22 9.48 6.39 -15.99
N LEU A 23 9.00 5.76 -17.05
CA LEU A 23 9.37 6.15 -18.42
C LEU A 23 8.61 7.39 -18.94
N LYS A 24 7.75 8.02 -18.13
CA LYS A 24 7.08 9.28 -18.50
C LYS A 24 8.12 10.39 -18.73
N PRO A 25 7.97 11.26 -19.76
CA PRO A 25 8.97 12.28 -20.07
C PRO A 25 9.32 13.21 -18.92
N GLN A 26 8.34 13.55 -18.07
CA GLN A 26 8.53 14.44 -16.92
C GLN A 26 9.38 13.81 -15.80
N MET A 27 9.48 12.46 -15.71
CA MET A 27 10.30 11.77 -14.71
C MET A 27 11.80 11.99 -14.95
N PHE A 28 12.17 12.21 -16.21
CA PHE A 28 13.54 12.54 -16.63
C PHE A 28 13.93 14.02 -16.44
N SER A 29 13.10 14.81 -15.75
CA SER A 29 13.30 16.25 -15.53
C SER A 29 13.54 16.58 -14.05
N PRO A 30 14.08 17.78 -13.72
CA PRO A 30 14.20 18.23 -12.34
C PRO A 30 12.88 18.23 -11.56
N SER A 31 11.74 18.29 -12.24
CA SER A 31 10.41 18.24 -11.61
C SER A 31 10.17 16.95 -10.84
N PHE A 32 10.75 15.82 -11.28
CA PHE A 32 10.67 14.56 -10.53
C PHE A 32 11.25 14.72 -9.12
N VAL A 33 12.47 15.26 -9.01
CA VAL A 33 13.10 15.45 -7.72
C VAL A 33 12.38 16.52 -6.90
N GLN A 34 12.01 17.63 -7.53
CA GLN A 34 11.43 18.79 -6.85
C GLN A 34 9.98 18.59 -6.37
N GLN A 35 9.20 17.79 -7.08
CA GLN A 35 7.76 17.64 -6.82
C GLN A 35 7.38 16.26 -6.30
N VAL A 36 8.25 15.25 -6.47
CA VAL A 36 8.00 13.89 -5.96
C VAL A 36 8.90 13.57 -4.77
N ILE A 37 10.22 13.73 -4.89
CA ILE A 37 11.16 13.27 -3.84
C ILE A 37 11.28 14.27 -2.69
N LEU A 38 11.70 15.51 -2.96
CA LEU A 38 11.99 16.52 -1.94
C LEU A 38 10.81 16.82 -1.00
N PRO A 39 9.54 16.89 -1.47
CA PRO A 39 8.41 17.11 -0.57
C PRO A 39 8.27 16.03 0.52
N THR A 40 8.79 14.82 0.30
CA THR A 40 8.73 13.75 1.32
C THR A 40 9.68 13.95 2.50
N ALA A 41 10.62 14.89 2.38
CA ALA A 41 11.51 15.30 3.47
C ALA A 41 10.86 16.33 4.42
N GLU A 42 9.77 16.99 4.02
CA GLU A 42 9.16 18.08 4.77
C GLU A 42 8.46 17.56 6.05
N GLY A 43 8.60 18.31 7.15
CA GLY A 43 7.99 17.96 8.45
C GLY A 43 8.60 16.72 9.14
N GLN A 44 9.64 16.13 8.57
CA GLN A 44 10.26 14.91 9.09
C GLN A 44 11.31 15.20 10.17
N PRO A 45 11.60 14.20 11.05
CA PRO A 45 12.81 14.20 11.86
C PRO A 45 14.07 14.43 11.02
N CYS A 46 15.03 15.19 11.56
CA CYS A 46 16.27 15.59 10.87
C CYS A 46 17.02 14.41 10.21
N TRP A 47 17.06 13.25 10.88
CA TRP A 47 17.74 12.07 10.33
C TRP A 47 17.03 11.48 9.10
N ILE A 48 15.71 11.57 8.99
CA ILE A 48 14.95 11.14 7.81
C ILE A 48 15.12 12.15 6.68
N SER A 49 14.89 13.44 6.97
CA SER A 49 14.99 14.48 5.96
C SER A 49 16.40 14.56 5.36
N THR A 50 17.45 14.32 6.17
CA THR A 50 18.84 14.22 5.67
C THR A 50 19.02 13.07 4.69
N LEU A 51 18.44 11.90 4.95
CA LEU A 51 18.52 10.75 4.04
C LEU A 51 17.78 11.02 2.73
N VAL A 52 16.56 11.54 2.79
CA VAL A 52 15.77 11.91 1.59
C VAL A 52 16.50 12.96 0.77
N ASN A 53 16.99 14.03 1.40
CA ASN A 53 17.73 15.10 0.72
C ASN A 53 19.02 14.57 0.08
N TRP A 54 19.76 13.68 0.76
CA TRP A 54 20.93 13.03 0.19
C TRP A 54 20.57 12.21 -1.07
N GLY A 55 19.49 11.42 -1.01
CA GLY A 55 18.99 10.68 -2.16
C GLY A 55 18.57 11.58 -3.32
N ALA A 56 17.84 12.66 -3.02
CA ALA A 56 17.43 13.68 -3.99
C ALA A 56 18.64 14.33 -4.70
N HIS A 57 19.68 14.69 -3.95
CA HIS A 57 20.91 15.25 -4.52
C HIS A 57 21.65 14.26 -5.42
N LEU A 58 21.72 12.99 -5.03
CA LEU A 58 22.32 11.93 -5.83
C LEU A 58 21.59 11.75 -7.17
N VAL A 59 20.25 11.78 -7.16
CA VAL A 59 19.42 11.69 -8.38
C VAL A 59 19.58 12.94 -9.25
N THR A 60 19.57 14.13 -8.65
CA THR A 60 19.62 15.42 -9.38
C THR A 60 20.84 15.55 -10.30
N GLY A 61 22.00 15.03 -9.90
CA GLY A 61 23.23 15.11 -10.71
C GLY A 61 23.15 14.36 -12.04
N HIS A 62 22.38 13.27 -12.09
CA HIS A 62 22.28 12.38 -13.25
C HIS A 62 20.87 11.80 -13.41
N ILE A 63 19.85 12.66 -13.43
CA ILE A 63 18.43 12.24 -13.40
C ILE A 63 18.13 11.19 -14.46
N VAL A 64 18.61 11.39 -15.70
CA VAL A 64 18.37 10.44 -16.80
C VAL A 64 18.90 9.04 -16.48
N VAL A 65 20.11 8.95 -15.91
CA VAL A 65 20.72 7.66 -15.57
C VAL A 65 19.97 7.00 -14.43
N TRP A 66 19.71 7.74 -13.35
CA TRP A 66 19.04 7.19 -12.17
C TRP A 66 17.61 6.76 -12.44
N ASP A 67 16.84 7.59 -13.13
CA ASP A 67 15.45 7.27 -13.44
C ASP A 67 15.32 6.11 -14.44
N THR A 68 16.26 6.02 -15.41
CA THR A 68 16.38 4.82 -16.26
C THR A 68 16.65 3.58 -15.43
N LEU A 69 17.55 3.64 -14.43
CA LEU A 69 17.80 2.51 -13.54
C LEU A 69 16.58 2.15 -12.70
N PHE A 70 15.83 3.15 -12.20
CA PHE A 70 14.60 2.93 -11.44
C PHE A 70 13.57 2.17 -12.29
N ALA A 71 13.31 2.66 -13.51
CA ALA A 71 12.42 2.02 -14.46
C ALA A 71 12.87 0.57 -14.77
N LEU A 72 14.15 0.36 -15.08
CA LEU A 72 14.68 -0.96 -15.42
C LEU A 72 14.56 -1.97 -14.27
N VAL A 73 14.82 -1.54 -13.02
CA VAL A 73 14.65 -2.41 -11.85
C VAL A 73 13.18 -2.79 -11.69
N GLN A 74 12.26 -1.83 -11.75
CA GLN A 74 10.83 -2.07 -11.59
C GLN A 74 10.27 -2.98 -12.70
N LEU A 75 10.64 -2.74 -13.97
CA LEU A 75 10.30 -3.59 -15.10
C LEU A 75 10.83 -5.02 -14.93
N ALA A 76 12.10 -5.17 -14.53
CA ALA A 76 12.72 -6.47 -14.33
C ALA A 76 12.04 -7.26 -13.19
N LEU A 77 11.74 -6.61 -12.07
CA LEU A 77 10.98 -7.21 -10.97
C LEU A 77 9.61 -7.67 -11.44
N GLY A 78 8.89 -6.80 -12.16
CA GLY A 78 7.55 -7.11 -12.69
C GLY A 78 7.55 -8.31 -13.62
N VAL A 79 8.43 -8.30 -14.63
CA VAL A 79 8.57 -9.41 -15.59
C VAL A 79 8.98 -10.71 -14.89
N ALA A 80 9.96 -10.67 -13.99
CA ALA A 80 10.41 -11.86 -13.26
C ALA A 80 9.27 -12.51 -12.45
N MET A 81 8.47 -11.71 -11.74
CA MET A 81 7.33 -12.20 -10.96
C MET A 81 6.18 -12.68 -11.85
N MET A 82 5.87 -11.97 -12.93
CA MET A 82 4.84 -12.35 -13.91
C MET A 82 5.18 -13.65 -14.62
N LEU A 83 6.43 -13.87 -15.01
CA LEU A 83 6.89 -15.08 -15.71
C LEU A 83 7.29 -16.22 -14.77
N ASN A 84 7.27 -15.99 -13.44
CA ASN A 84 7.76 -16.93 -12.44
C ASN A 84 9.26 -17.27 -12.62
N TYR A 85 10.02 -16.37 -13.25
CA TYR A 85 11.44 -16.54 -13.49
C TYR A 85 12.21 -16.05 -12.27
N TRP A 86 12.99 -16.93 -11.65
CA TRP A 86 13.81 -16.60 -10.48
C TRP A 86 12.99 -15.96 -9.34
N LEU A 87 11.79 -16.49 -9.09
CA LEU A 87 10.80 -15.87 -8.21
C LEU A 87 11.33 -15.53 -6.80
N LYS A 88 12.07 -16.44 -6.16
CA LYS A 88 12.59 -16.21 -4.82
C LYS A 88 13.61 -15.04 -4.81
N PRO A 89 14.64 -15.03 -5.67
CA PRO A 89 15.47 -13.84 -5.88
C PRO A 89 14.67 -12.57 -6.22
N ALA A 90 13.67 -12.65 -7.10
CA ALA A 90 12.85 -11.50 -7.49
C ALA A 90 12.08 -10.90 -6.30
N ILE A 91 11.52 -11.73 -5.42
CA ILE A 91 10.85 -11.25 -4.20
C ILE A 91 11.85 -10.62 -3.23
N ILE A 92 13.04 -11.21 -3.05
CA ILE A 92 14.08 -10.64 -2.20
C ILE A 92 14.52 -9.28 -2.75
N ALA A 93 14.80 -9.20 -4.05
CA ALA A 93 15.17 -7.96 -4.73
C ALA A 93 14.03 -6.92 -4.63
N SER A 94 12.78 -7.34 -4.76
CA SER A 94 11.61 -6.48 -4.58
C SER A 94 11.53 -5.90 -3.16
N VAL A 95 11.78 -6.69 -2.12
CA VAL A 95 11.79 -6.23 -0.73
C VAL A 95 12.95 -5.26 -0.47
N ILE A 96 14.14 -5.55 -0.99
CA ILE A 96 15.31 -4.67 -0.89
C ILE A 96 15.03 -3.35 -1.60
N TRP A 97 14.54 -3.41 -2.84
CA TRP A 97 14.21 -2.24 -3.64
C TRP A 97 13.13 -1.38 -2.98
N SER A 98 12.06 -2.02 -2.48
CA SER A 98 11.02 -1.34 -1.72
C SER A 98 11.59 -0.62 -0.50
N SER A 99 12.53 -1.23 0.21
CA SER A 99 13.15 -0.61 1.40
C SER A 99 13.97 0.64 1.04
N ILE A 100 14.69 0.59 -0.09
CA ILE A 100 15.45 1.73 -0.61
C ILE A 100 14.50 2.87 -0.99
N VAL A 101 13.49 2.60 -1.82
CA VAL A 101 12.53 3.61 -2.26
C VAL A 101 11.73 4.16 -1.08
N TRP A 102 11.35 3.31 -0.12
CA TRP A 102 10.61 3.74 1.07
C TRP A 102 11.37 4.79 1.88
N VAL A 103 12.68 4.59 2.07
CA VAL A 103 13.51 5.51 2.85
C VAL A 103 13.85 6.78 2.06
N PHE A 104 14.33 6.63 0.82
CA PHE A 104 14.91 7.74 0.06
C PHE A 104 13.91 8.47 -0.84
N GLY A 105 12.87 7.78 -1.32
CA GLY A 105 11.86 8.31 -2.24
C GLY A 105 10.56 8.70 -1.56
N GLU A 106 10.11 7.95 -0.54
CA GLU A 106 8.84 8.18 0.16
C GLU A 106 8.98 8.80 1.55
N GLY A 107 10.22 9.02 2.04
CA GLY A 107 10.47 9.58 3.37
C GLY A 107 9.85 8.75 4.50
N VAL A 108 9.95 7.42 4.41
CA VAL A 108 9.33 6.49 5.37
C VAL A 108 7.81 6.64 5.41
N GLY A 109 7.20 7.00 4.26
CA GLY A 109 5.76 7.21 4.12
C GLY A 109 5.20 8.36 4.93
N GLN A 110 6.05 9.31 5.34
CA GLN A 110 5.67 10.48 6.13
C GLN A 110 5.04 10.19 7.49
N ILE A 111 5.21 8.98 8.02
CA ILE A 111 4.55 8.53 9.26
C ILE A 111 4.96 9.33 10.52
N PHE A 112 6.10 10.03 10.48
CA PHE A 112 6.63 10.82 11.59
C PHE A 112 6.27 12.31 11.54
N THR A 113 5.59 12.76 10.48
CA THR A 113 5.25 14.19 10.29
C THR A 113 4.12 14.66 11.20
N GLY A 114 3.29 13.74 11.72
CA GLY A 114 2.06 14.10 12.41
C GLY A 114 0.95 14.63 11.48
N GLN A 115 1.11 14.45 10.16
CA GLN A 115 0.25 15.02 9.13
C GLN A 115 -0.12 14.00 8.04
N THR A 116 -0.08 12.71 8.34
CA THR A 116 -0.38 11.66 7.37
C THR A 116 -1.40 10.65 7.90
N LEU A 117 -2.17 10.07 6.99
CA LEU A 117 -3.18 9.05 7.24
C LEU A 117 -2.99 7.90 6.25
N LEU A 118 -3.58 6.74 6.54
CA LEU A 118 -3.76 5.71 5.51
C LEU A 118 -4.53 6.27 4.30
N LEU A 119 -5.49 7.15 4.55
CA LEU A 119 -6.26 7.88 3.53
C LEU A 119 -5.34 8.64 2.56
N SER A 120 -4.28 9.28 3.03
CA SER A 120 -3.37 10.11 2.21
C SER A 120 -2.18 9.34 1.63
N GLY A 121 -2.03 8.05 1.93
CA GLY A 121 -0.98 7.21 1.35
C GLY A 121 -0.04 6.55 2.36
N ALA A 122 -0.11 6.86 3.65
CA ALA A 122 0.74 6.22 4.66
C ALA A 122 0.52 4.69 4.70
N PRO A 123 1.55 3.89 5.05
CA PRO A 123 2.94 4.27 5.33
C PRO A 123 3.78 4.33 4.05
N GLY A 124 3.20 4.62 2.90
CA GLY A 124 3.88 4.57 1.60
C GLY A 124 3.55 3.31 0.82
N ALA A 125 3.51 3.43 -0.50
CA ALA A 125 3.05 2.38 -1.39
C ALA A 125 4.05 1.23 -1.36
N VAL A 126 5.33 1.50 -1.65
CA VAL A 126 6.37 0.47 -1.81
C VAL A 126 6.59 -0.37 -0.54
N PHE A 127 6.35 0.19 0.65
CA PHE A 127 6.36 -0.59 1.89
C PHE A 127 5.36 -1.75 1.85
N ILE A 128 4.17 -1.52 1.28
CA ILE A 128 3.14 -2.56 1.15
C ILE A 128 3.49 -3.55 0.04
N TYR A 129 4.23 -3.16 -1.02
CA TYR A 129 4.76 -4.12 -2.01
C TYR A 129 5.64 -5.16 -1.33
N ALA A 130 6.52 -4.72 -0.42
CA ALA A 130 7.37 -5.63 0.35
C ALA A 130 6.52 -6.60 1.19
N LEU A 131 5.48 -6.12 1.87
CA LEU A 131 4.58 -6.96 2.67
C LEU A 131 3.82 -7.98 1.80
N ILE A 132 3.33 -7.58 0.63
CA ILE A 132 2.67 -8.49 -0.31
C ILE A 132 3.69 -9.50 -0.85
N GLY A 133 4.91 -9.07 -1.21
CA GLY A 133 6.01 -9.91 -1.68
C GLY A 133 6.36 -11.01 -0.68
N ILE A 134 6.48 -10.67 0.61
CA ILE A 134 6.69 -11.64 1.69
C ILE A 134 5.47 -12.54 1.86
N SER A 135 4.26 -12.01 1.72
CA SER A 135 3.02 -12.80 1.80
C SER A 135 2.94 -13.86 0.71
N ILE A 136 3.44 -13.60 -0.49
CA ILE A 136 3.43 -14.55 -1.61
C ILE A 136 4.68 -15.43 -1.68
N TRP A 137 5.49 -15.49 -0.61
CA TRP A 137 6.75 -16.22 -0.59
C TRP A 137 6.62 -17.64 -1.18
N PRO A 138 7.51 -18.03 -2.11
CA PRO A 138 7.37 -19.28 -2.84
C PRO A 138 7.51 -20.49 -1.95
N THR A 139 6.75 -21.51 -2.31
CA THR A 139 6.94 -22.90 -1.88
C THR A 139 8.09 -23.56 -2.63
N ASP A 140 8.60 -24.68 -2.13
CA ASP A 140 9.76 -25.37 -2.72
C ASP A 140 9.51 -25.81 -4.17
N ASP A 141 8.24 -26.00 -4.54
CA ASP A 141 7.78 -26.30 -5.90
C ASP A 141 7.59 -25.08 -6.81
N GLY A 142 7.81 -23.83 -6.33
CA GLY A 142 7.84 -22.56 -7.08
C GLY A 142 6.54 -22.13 -7.78
N TYR A 143 5.84 -23.07 -8.40
CA TYR A 143 4.61 -22.98 -9.18
C TYR A 143 3.35 -23.25 -8.36
N SER A 144 3.46 -23.60 -7.06
CA SER A 144 2.26 -23.84 -6.25
C SER A 144 1.33 -22.64 -6.30
N ARG A 145 0.07 -22.93 -6.59
CA ARG A 145 -1.03 -21.97 -6.52
C ARG A 145 -1.57 -21.82 -5.10
N GLN A 146 -1.16 -22.72 -4.19
CA GLN A 146 -1.70 -22.81 -2.84
C GLN A 146 -1.03 -21.81 -1.90
N TRP A 147 -1.80 -21.42 -0.90
CA TRP A 147 -1.33 -20.52 0.16
C TRP A 147 -0.76 -21.32 1.32
N ARG A 148 0.38 -20.88 1.87
CA ARG A 148 0.87 -21.36 3.16
C ARG A 148 0.09 -20.69 4.29
N ALA A 149 -0.24 -21.43 5.35
CA ALA A 149 -0.91 -20.86 6.52
C ALA A 149 -0.09 -19.70 7.15
N GLY A 150 1.24 -19.82 7.16
CA GLY A 150 2.15 -18.77 7.61
C GLY A 150 2.06 -17.49 6.77
N SER A 151 1.97 -17.62 5.44
CA SER A 151 1.79 -16.49 4.51
C SER A 151 0.49 -15.72 4.75
N ILE A 152 -0.63 -16.45 4.90
CA ILE A 152 -1.93 -15.82 5.21
C ILE A 152 -1.86 -15.12 6.57
N ARG A 153 -1.25 -15.78 7.57
CA ARG A 153 -1.11 -15.20 8.91
C ARG A 153 -0.23 -13.96 8.92
N PHE A 154 0.86 -13.95 8.15
CA PHE A 154 1.70 -12.78 7.97
C PHE A 154 0.89 -11.62 7.38
N ALA A 155 0.17 -11.85 6.27
CA ALA A 155 -0.68 -10.82 5.68
C ALA A 155 -1.77 -10.29 6.64
N GLN A 156 -2.39 -11.17 7.43
CA GLN A 156 -3.37 -10.79 8.45
C GLN A 156 -2.76 -9.89 9.52
N ILE A 157 -1.58 -10.24 10.04
CA ILE A 157 -0.88 -9.46 11.07
C ILE A 157 -0.41 -8.13 10.48
N SER A 158 0.17 -8.12 9.28
CA SER A 158 0.59 -6.90 8.61
C SER A 158 -0.58 -5.94 8.39
N LEU A 159 -1.69 -6.43 7.84
CA LEU A 159 -2.90 -5.62 7.66
C LEU A 159 -3.48 -5.13 8.99
N ALA A 160 -3.46 -5.98 10.02
CA ALA A 160 -3.90 -5.60 11.36
C ALA A 160 -3.08 -4.44 11.93
N ILE A 161 -1.74 -4.54 11.83
CA ILE A 161 -0.82 -3.50 12.29
C ILE A 161 -1.07 -2.21 11.53
N LEU A 162 -1.21 -2.26 10.20
CA LEU A 162 -1.48 -1.08 9.39
C LEU A 162 -2.80 -0.41 9.76
N MET A 163 -3.87 -1.18 9.96
CA MET A 163 -5.17 -0.66 10.40
C MET A 163 -5.08 -0.03 11.81
N ILE A 164 -4.39 -0.66 12.75
CA ILE A 164 -4.19 -0.08 14.09
C ILE A 164 -3.31 1.18 14.02
N ALA A 165 -2.29 1.20 13.15
CA ALA A 165 -1.49 2.38 12.92
C ALA A 165 -2.32 3.52 12.31
N GLY A 166 -3.26 3.21 11.41
CA GLY A 166 -4.25 4.16 10.89
C GLY A 166 -5.03 4.83 12.01
N PHE A 167 -5.56 4.05 12.96
CA PHE A 167 -6.24 4.61 14.13
C PHE A 167 -5.36 5.59 14.90
N VAL A 168 -4.10 5.24 15.15
CA VAL A 168 -3.14 6.13 15.84
C VAL A 168 -2.91 7.41 15.04
N MET A 169 -2.81 7.31 13.71
CA MET A 169 -2.65 8.47 12.82
C MET A 169 -3.89 9.39 12.86
N GLN A 170 -5.11 8.84 12.89
CA GLN A 170 -6.35 9.64 13.00
C GLN A 170 -6.44 10.46 14.30
N LEU A 171 -5.73 10.05 15.35
CA LEU A 171 -5.67 10.76 16.63
C LEU A 171 -4.59 11.85 16.68
N GLN A 172 -3.84 12.07 15.59
CA GLN A 172 -2.87 13.16 15.54
C GLN A 172 -3.57 14.52 15.65
N PRO A 173 -2.99 15.51 16.35
CA PRO A 173 -3.62 16.81 16.57
C PRO A 173 -4.08 17.51 15.30
N SER A 174 -3.35 17.33 14.19
CA SER A 174 -3.68 17.87 12.86
C SER A 174 -5.08 17.47 12.39
N PHE A 175 -5.52 16.24 12.69
CA PHE A 175 -6.79 15.68 12.24
C PHE A 175 -7.93 15.82 13.26
N LEU A 176 -7.61 16.20 14.50
CA LEU A 176 -8.59 16.53 15.54
C LEU A 176 -9.05 18.00 15.47
N THR A 177 -9.04 18.57 14.26
CA THR A 177 -9.52 19.93 13.96
C THR A 177 -10.74 19.87 13.04
N PRO A 178 -11.57 20.94 12.95
CA PRO A 178 -12.75 20.94 12.09
C PRO A 178 -12.48 20.61 10.62
N THR A 179 -11.30 20.95 10.10
CA THR A 179 -10.96 20.83 8.67
C THR A 179 -9.79 19.91 8.38
N GLY A 180 -9.07 19.40 9.39
CA GLY A 180 -7.85 18.62 9.20
C GLY A 180 -8.03 17.43 8.27
N LEU A 181 -9.05 16.59 8.53
CA LEU A 181 -9.38 15.47 7.65
C LEU A 181 -9.81 15.93 6.25
N THR A 182 -10.61 17.01 6.14
CA THR A 182 -11.13 17.46 4.84
C THR A 182 -10.03 17.93 3.88
N GLN A 183 -8.90 18.41 4.41
CA GLN A 183 -7.74 18.80 3.59
C GLN A 183 -7.04 17.59 2.96
N MET A 184 -7.23 16.39 3.50
CA MET A 184 -6.66 15.15 2.97
C MET A 184 -7.56 14.47 1.93
N ILE A 185 -8.79 14.96 1.76
CA ILE A 185 -9.75 14.40 0.82
C ILE A 185 -9.57 15.09 -0.52
N ALA A 186 -9.12 14.34 -1.51
CA ALA A 186 -8.92 14.85 -2.85
C ALA A 186 -10.22 15.10 -3.63
N THR A 187 -11.36 14.57 -3.14
CA THR A 187 -12.67 14.71 -3.78
C THR A 187 -13.48 15.88 -3.20
N PRO A 188 -13.68 17.00 -3.93
CA PRO A 188 -14.21 18.25 -3.35
C PRO A 188 -15.62 18.14 -2.77
N TRP A 189 -16.53 17.40 -3.42
CA TRP A 189 -17.89 17.25 -2.92
C TRP A 189 -17.95 16.51 -1.59
N LEU A 190 -17.07 15.51 -1.39
CA LEU A 190 -17.00 14.73 -0.16
C LEU A 190 -16.37 15.57 0.96
N ALA A 191 -15.30 16.31 0.65
CA ALA A 191 -14.71 17.28 1.57
C ALA A 191 -15.76 18.31 2.03
N GLY A 192 -16.56 18.84 1.10
CA GLY A 192 -17.66 19.77 1.39
C GLY A 192 -18.78 19.15 2.24
N ALA A 193 -19.14 17.88 1.98
CA ALA A 193 -20.16 17.16 2.75
C ALA A 193 -19.74 16.89 4.20
N ILE A 194 -18.45 16.61 4.44
CA ILE A 194 -17.90 16.49 5.80
C ILE A 194 -17.80 17.88 6.46
N GLY A 195 -17.40 18.90 5.69
CA GLY A 195 -17.35 20.28 6.13
C GLY A 195 -16.52 20.45 7.41
N LYS A 196 -17.13 21.05 8.44
CA LYS A 196 -16.46 21.29 9.74
C LYS A 196 -16.49 20.09 10.69
N ALA A 197 -17.05 18.95 10.27
CA ALA A 197 -17.11 17.74 11.07
C ALA A 197 -15.82 16.90 10.99
N GLY A 198 -14.72 17.43 10.43
CA GLY A 198 -13.48 16.70 10.17
C GLY A 198 -12.97 15.91 11.37
N ALA A 199 -12.92 16.53 12.55
CA ALA A 199 -12.48 15.86 13.79
C ALA A 199 -13.35 14.66 14.17
N ILE A 200 -14.69 14.80 14.06
CA ILE A 200 -15.63 13.72 14.39
C ILE A 200 -15.45 12.57 13.41
N VAL A 201 -15.37 12.88 12.11
CA VAL A 201 -15.18 11.86 11.06
C VAL A 201 -13.83 11.18 11.21
N SER A 202 -12.76 11.91 11.58
CA SER A 202 -11.44 11.35 11.88
C SER A 202 -11.50 10.31 12.99
N VAL A 203 -12.15 10.63 14.11
CA VAL A 203 -12.32 9.71 15.24
C VAL A 203 -13.14 8.48 14.84
N VAL A 204 -14.27 8.67 14.14
CA VAL A 204 -15.11 7.56 13.68
C VAL A 204 -14.34 6.64 12.73
N LEU A 205 -13.60 7.21 11.78
CA LEU A 205 -12.78 6.46 10.83
C LEU A 205 -11.68 5.69 11.55
N GLY A 206 -11.01 6.32 12.52
CA GLY A 206 -10.02 5.66 13.37
C GLY A 206 -10.61 4.50 14.17
N LEU A 207 -11.82 4.65 14.73
CA LEU A 207 -12.48 3.55 15.45
C LEU A 207 -12.83 2.38 14.54
N ILE A 208 -13.20 2.64 13.28
CA ILE A 208 -13.38 1.61 12.25
C ILE A 208 -12.05 0.88 12.02
N GLU A 209 -10.97 1.62 11.76
CA GLU A 209 -9.63 1.05 11.54
C GLU A 209 -9.15 0.21 12.73
N LEU A 210 -9.30 0.72 13.97
CA LEU A 210 -8.97 -0.02 15.19
C LEU A 210 -9.78 -1.32 15.31
N THR A 211 -11.08 -1.26 15.01
CA THR A 211 -11.96 -2.43 15.07
C THR A 211 -11.52 -3.48 14.06
N LEU A 212 -11.31 -3.08 12.80
CA LEU A 212 -10.86 -3.99 11.73
C LEU A 212 -9.50 -4.60 12.05
N GLY A 213 -8.54 -3.80 12.52
CA GLY A 213 -7.22 -4.26 12.93
C GLY A 213 -7.28 -5.24 14.11
N SER A 214 -8.08 -4.94 15.14
CA SER A 214 -8.27 -5.82 16.30
C SER A 214 -8.93 -7.15 15.91
N MET A 215 -9.96 -7.11 15.04
CA MET A 215 -10.62 -8.30 14.52
C MET A 215 -9.63 -9.23 13.79
N LEU A 216 -8.72 -8.67 12.99
CA LEU A 216 -7.67 -9.43 12.32
C LEU A 216 -6.64 -10.00 13.30
N LEU A 217 -6.18 -9.17 14.25
CA LEU A 217 -5.16 -9.54 15.23
C LEU A 217 -5.63 -10.69 16.15
N PHE A 218 -6.85 -10.59 16.67
CA PHE A 218 -7.45 -11.58 17.57
C PHE A 218 -8.20 -12.70 16.83
N LYS A 219 -8.08 -12.77 15.50
CA LYS A 219 -8.72 -13.77 14.65
C LYS A 219 -10.25 -13.82 14.78
N TYR A 220 -10.88 -12.72 15.14
CA TYR A 220 -12.33 -12.60 15.27
C TYR A 220 -12.95 -12.18 13.93
N ARG A 221 -13.79 -13.05 13.34
CA ARG A 221 -14.47 -12.78 12.05
C ARG A 221 -13.51 -12.26 10.96
N THR A 222 -12.31 -12.84 10.85
CA THR A 222 -11.22 -12.38 9.96
C THR A 222 -11.64 -12.13 8.52
N ARG A 223 -12.54 -12.96 7.96
CA ARG A 223 -13.04 -12.78 6.59
C ARG A 223 -13.80 -11.46 6.43
N LEU A 224 -14.67 -11.15 7.40
CA LEU A 224 -15.42 -9.89 7.38
C LEU A 224 -14.47 -8.71 7.54
N ALA A 225 -13.53 -8.80 8.49
CA ALA A 225 -12.56 -7.74 8.72
C ALA A 225 -11.68 -7.48 7.49
N ALA A 226 -11.18 -8.54 6.83
CA ALA A 226 -10.41 -8.43 5.60
C ALA A 226 -11.24 -7.82 4.46
N SER A 227 -12.48 -8.28 4.24
CA SER A 227 -13.36 -7.72 3.21
C SER A 227 -13.67 -6.24 3.44
N LEU A 228 -13.97 -5.84 4.68
CA LEU A 228 -14.20 -4.45 5.03
C LEU A 228 -12.93 -3.60 4.91
N SER A 229 -11.76 -4.16 5.26
CA SER A 229 -10.46 -3.50 5.06
C SER A 229 -10.18 -3.27 3.57
N ILE A 230 -10.52 -4.23 2.70
CA ILE A 230 -10.41 -4.07 1.24
C ILE A 230 -11.29 -2.92 0.75
N ILE A 231 -12.57 -2.91 1.16
CA ILE A 231 -13.51 -1.85 0.78
C ILE A 231 -12.97 -0.49 1.25
N LEU A 232 -12.56 -0.40 2.51
CA LEU A 232 -12.01 0.83 3.09
C LEU A 232 -10.76 1.31 2.32
N SER A 233 -9.87 0.38 1.98
CA SER A 233 -8.64 0.69 1.23
C SER A 233 -8.93 1.18 -0.19
N ILE A 234 -9.95 0.63 -0.86
CA ILE A 234 -10.42 1.12 -2.16
C ILE A 234 -11.04 2.53 -2.02
N LEU A 235 -11.79 2.78 -0.95
CA LEU A 235 -12.33 4.12 -0.67
C LEU A 235 -11.22 5.13 -0.40
N PHE A 236 -10.15 4.74 0.30
CA PHE A 236 -8.97 5.59 0.49
C PHE A 236 -8.24 5.87 -0.82
N TRP A 237 -8.04 4.84 -1.63
CA TRP A 237 -7.43 4.95 -2.94
C TRP A 237 -8.19 5.94 -3.84
N TRP A 238 -9.52 5.90 -3.80
CA TRP A 238 -10.35 6.83 -4.55
C TRP A 238 -10.36 8.24 -3.92
N PHE A 239 -10.85 8.36 -2.69
CA PHE A 239 -11.20 9.66 -2.12
C PHE A 239 -10.01 10.45 -1.57
N GLY A 240 -8.97 9.78 -1.08
CA GLY A 240 -7.77 10.43 -0.56
C GLY A 240 -6.64 10.49 -1.58
N GLN A 241 -6.43 9.40 -2.32
CA GLN A 241 -5.25 9.24 -3.16
C GLN A 241 -5.51 9.54 -4.65
N SER A 242 -6.74 9.89 -5.03
CA SER A 242 -7.11 10.17 -6.44
C SER A 242 -6.65 9.10 -7.43
N PHE A 243 -6.84 7.83 -7.07
CA PHE A 243 -6.36 6.67 -7.84
C PHE A 243 -4.85 6.65 -8.06
N GLY A 244 -4.07 7.19 -7.11
CA GLY A 244 -2.62 7.35 -7.23
C GLY A 244 -2.20 8.40 -8.25
N GLN A 245 -3.13 9.25 -8.70
CA GLN A 245 -2.87 10.28 -9.70
C GLN A 245 -2.29 9.71 -11.01
N ILE A 246 -2.56 8.44 -11.36
CA ILE A 246 -1.90 7.71 -12.47
C ILE A 246 -1.89 8.43 -13.83
N PHE A 247 -2.84 9.33 -14.07
CA PHE A 247 -2.94 10.15 -15.29
C PHE A 247 -2.06 11.40 -15.26
N GLU A 248 -1.53 11.78 -14.11
CA GLU A 248 -0.62 12.90 -13.95
C GLU A 248 0.79 12.57 -14.48
N PRO A 249 1.53 13.55 -15.00
CA PRO A 249 2.85 13.33 -15.60
C PRO A 249 3.91 12.79 -14.63
N LEU A 250 3.72 13.01 -13.32
CA LEU A 250 4.67 12.66 -12.26
C LEU A 250 4.17 11.54 -11.33
N ALA A 251 3.08 10.85 -11.66
CA ALA A 251 2.66 9.69 -10.88
C ALA A 251 3.62 8.52 -11.08
N THR A 252 4.15 8.00 -9.98
CA THR A 252 5.15 6.92 -9.90
C THR A 252 4.54 5.54 -9.76
N ASP A 253 3.36 5.44 -9.15
CA ASP A 253 2.69 4.19 -8.81
C ASP A 253 1.19 4.39 -8.55
N PHE A 254 0.50 3.33 -8.12
CA PHE A 254 -0.93 3.35 -7.82
C PHE A 254 -1.27 3.85 -6.40
N ASN A 255 -0.29 4.22 -5.59
CA ASN A 255 -0.43 4.60 -4.18
C ASN A 255 -0.92 3.44 -3.28
N SER A 256 -0.92 3.66 -1.97
CA SER A 256 -1.03 2.61 -0.96
C SER A 256 -2.39 1.91 -0.91
N GLY A 257 -3.49 2.60 -1.25
CA GLY A 257 -4.84 2.08 -1.06
C GLY A 257 -5.14 0.84 -1.92
N LEU A 258 -4.68 0.82 -3.18
CA LEU A 258 -4.82 -0.36 -4.04
C LEU A 258 -4.03 -1.57 -3.50
N LEU A 259 -2.84 -1.32 -2.95
CA LEU A 259 -1.96 -2.35 -2.40
C LEU A 259 -2.47 -2.86 -1.06
N MET A 260 -3.04 -1.99 -0.23
CA MET A 260 -3.74 -2.37 1.00
C MET A 260 -4.91 -3.31 0.70
N ALA A 261 -5.67 -3.05 -0.37
CA ALA A 261 -6.71 -3.95 -0.85
C ALA A 261 -6.12 -5.31 -1.29
N LEU A 262 -5.00 -5.32 -2.02
CA LEU A 262 -4.32 -6.55 -2.42
C LEU A 262 -3.77 -7.33 -1.21
N LEU A 263 -3.23 -6.65 -0.19
CA LEU A 263 -2.83 -7.25 1.08
C LEU A 263 -4.03 -7.85 1.83
N GLY A 264 -5.19 -7.21 1.76
CA GLY A 264 -6.47 -7.78 2.23
C GLY A 264 -6.85 -9.08 1.53
N VAL A 265 -6.61 -9.18 0.23
CA VAL A 265 -6.78 -10.44 -0.52
C VAL A 265 -5.80 -11.51 -0.01
N CYS A 266 -4.54 -11.16 0.28
CA CYS A 266 -3.57 -12.07 0.89
C CYS A 266 -4.01 -12.55 2.29
N ALA A 267 -4.63 -11.67 3.08
CA ALA A 267 -5.10 -11.96 4.43
C ALA A 267 -6.36 -12.85 4.45
N SER A 268 -7.13 -12.87 3.37
CA SER A 268 -8.34 -13.69 3.21
C SER A 268 -8.55 -14.15 1.76
N PRO A 269 -7.72 -15.07 1.23
CA PRO A 269 -7.78 -15.47 -0.17
C PRO A 269 -9.05 -16.28 -0.53
N HIS A 270 -9.76 -16.77 0.50
CA HIS A 270 -11.00 -17.50 0.36
C HIS A 270 -12.19 -16.54 0.53
N PHE A 271 -12.47 -15.73 -0.47
CA PHE A 271 -13.79 -15.11 -0.62
C PHE A 271 -14.79 -16.23 -0.96
N ALA A 272 -15.38 -16.83 0.06
CA ALA A 272 -16.59 -17.62 -0.10
C ALA A 272 -17.76 -16.71 0.28
N PRO A 273 -18.81 -16.60 -0.56
CA PRO A 273 -20.05 -16.00 -0.10
C PRO A 273 -20.54 -16.78 1.13
N TRP A 274 -21.12 -16.04 2.06
CA TRP A 274 -21.57 -16.47 3.40
C TRP A 274 -22.56 -17.65 3.43
N SER A 275 -22.88 -18.27 2.29
CA SER A 275 -23.95 -19.27 2.13
C SER A 275 -23.52 -20.74 2.00
N VAL A 276 -22.24 -21.09 1.84
CA VAL A 276 -21.89 -22.51 1.58
C VAL A 276 -21.62 -23.34 2.86
N GLY A 277 -21.40 -22.68 4.01
CA GLY A 277 -21.09 -23.37 5.28
C GLY A 277 -22.26 -24.09 5.96
N ARG A 278 -23.51 -23.87 5.52
CA ARG A 278 -24.71 -24.49 6.13
C ARG A 278 -25.24 -25.72 5.38
N GLN A 279 -24.80 -26.01 4.15
CA GLN A 279 -25.27 -27.19 3.42
C GLN A 279 -24.51 -28.48 3.80
N MET A 280 -23.24 -28.40 4.22
CA MET A 280 -22.49 -29.60 4.61
C MET A 280 -22.88 -30.17 5.98
N MET A 281 -23.51 -29.40 6.86
CA MET A 281 -24.05 -29.93 8.13
C MET A 281 -25.46 -30.53 7.99
N ARG A 282 -26.17 -30.28 6.87
CA ARG A 282 -27.52 -30.82 6.64
C ARG A 282 -27.55 -32.14 5.86
N GLN A 283 -26.42 -32.56 5.28
CA GLN A 283 -26.31 -33.84 4.56
C GLN A 283 -25.70 -34.98 5.40
N ARG A 284 -25.43 -34.76 6.69
CA ARG A 284 -25.00 -35.82 7.63
C ARG A 284 -26.11 -36.31 8.56
N THR A 285 -27.35 -35.86 8.35
CA THR A 285 -28.51 -36.24 9.18
C THR A 285 -29.72 -36.69 8.35
N LEU A 286 -29.48 -37.28 7.18
CA LEU A 286 -30.48 -38.05 6.43
C LEU A 286 -29.85 -39.35 5.96
#